data_AF-A0ABD6C8E1-F1
#
_entry.id   AF-A0ABD6C8E1-F1
#
_cell.length_a   1.000
_cell.length_b   1.000
_cell.length_c   1.000
_cell.angle_alpha   90.00
_cell.angle_beta   90.00
_cell.angle_gamma   90.00
#
_symmetry.space_group_name_H-M   'P 1'
#
loop_
_entity.id
_entity.type
_entity.pdbx_description
1 polymer ?
#
loop_
_entity_poly.entity_id
_entity_poly.type
_entity_poly.pdbx_seq_one_letter_code
_entity_poly.pdbx_strand_id
1 'polypeptide(L)'
;MNSRTVALILVAGMVALAGCSGGPANGTETSANDTETTGSDGGGTMDSAESTGTVNFYVSDKPGALDDFRSLNVTVSRVGFERTATTMAANDTTAANESDGDDGTTGGWVEYAVNDTTVDLTRLVGDNATLLDSFAVPNGSYGKVFAYVSEVNGTLTDGTSQRVKLPSGKLQLNSQFTVGANESVDFVFDVQVHEAGKSGKYVLQPVISESGTDRQIEEVDAKAEKDDDESTGNEATATETTTNETA
;
A
#
# COMPACT_ATOMS: atom_id res chain seq x y z
N MET A 1 33.97 -7.96 25.05
CA MET A 1 34.37 -8.15 23.64
C MET A 1 34.04 -9.60 23.31
N ASN A 2 32.82 -9.84 22.82
CA ASN A 2 32.33 -11.20 22.60
C ASN A 2 32.08 -11.37 21.10
N SER A 3 33.07 -11.94 20.42
CA SER A 3 33.02 -12.29 19.00
C SER A 3 32.07 -13.47 18.82
N ARG A 4 30.95 -13.24 18.13
CA ARG A 4 30.04 -14.29 17.66
C ARG A 4 30.51 -14.77 16.29
N THR A 5 30.85 -16.05 16.19
CA THR A 5 31.21 -16.75 14.97
C THR A 5 30.00 -16.83 14.03
N VAL A 6 30.14 -16.30 12.81
CA VAL A 6 29.16 -16.41 11.73
C VAL A 6 29.48 -17.67 10.93
N ALA A 7 28.52 -18.60 10.84
CA ALA A 7 28.60 -19.77 9.98
C ALA A 7 27.97 -19.44 8.62
N LEU A 8 28.79 -19.42 7.57
CA LEU A 8 28.39 -19.31 6.17
C LEU A 8 27.90 -20.67 5.67
N ILE A 9 26.62 -20.77 5.30
CA ILE A 9 26.06 -21.93 4.58
C ILE A 9 25.84 -21.50 3.11
N LEU A 10 26.50 -22.20 2.19
CA LEU A 10 26.64 -21.85 0.78
C LEU A 10 25.78 -22.79 -0.09
N VAL A 11 24.46 -22.60 -0.12
CA VAL A 11 23.57 -23.47 -0.91
C VAL A 11 23.76 -23.22 -2.41
N ALA A 12 24.40 -24.17 -3.09
CA ALA A 12 24.50 -24.24 -4.55
C ALA A 12 23.25 -24.97 -5.11
N GLY A 13 22.35 -24.21 -5.76
CA GLY A 13 21.19 -24.76 -6.47
C GLY A 13 21.53 -25.13 -7.91
N MET A 14 21.43 -26.42 -8.25
CA MET A 14 21.51 -26.95 -9.62
C MET A 14 20.28 -26.54 -10.43
N VAL A 15 20.51 -25.87 -11.56
CA VAL A 15 19.49 -25.61 -12.60
C VAL A 15 19.43 -26.80 -13.53
N ALA A 16 18.25 -27.42 -13.68
CA ALA A 16 17.97 -28.41 -14.71
C ALA A 16 17.10 -27.78 -15.81
N LEU A 17 17.67 -27.57 -17.00
CA LEU A 17 16.92 -27.28 -18.23
C LEU A 17 16.57 -28.60 -18.92
N ALA A 18 15.29 -28.96 -18.97
CA ALA A 18 14.80 -30.02 -19.86
C ALA A 18 14.29 -29.38 -21.16
N GLY A 19 14.96 -29.73 -22.27
CA GLY A 19 14.67 -29.27 -23.62
C GLY A 19 13.52 -30.01 -24.30
N CYS A 20 12.99 -29.34 -25.32
CA CYS A 20 11.94 -29.73 -26.25
C CYS A 20 12.35 -30.89 -27.17
N SER A 21 11.46 -31.87 -27.40
CA SER A 21 11.56 -32.80 -28.53
C SER A 21 10.19 -32.99 -29.20
N GLY A 22 9.92 -32.14 -30.20
CA GLY A 22 8.81 -32.32 -31.15
C GLY A 22 9.25 -33.23 -32.30
N GLY A 23 8.60 -34.38 -32.45
CA GLY A 23 8.84 -35.34 -33.53
C GLY A 23 8.04 -35.01 -34.80
N PRO A 24 8.51 -35.37 -36.00
CA PRO A 24 7.75 -35.22 -37.24
C PRO A 24 6.76 -36.39 -37.42
N ALA A 25 5.47 -36.08 -37.46
CA ALA A 25 4.44 -36.99 -37.95
C ALA A 25 4.23 -36.75 -39.45
N ASN A 26 4.75 -37.67 -40.25
CA ASN A 26 4.51 -37.76 -41.68
C ASN A 26 3.27 -38.64 -41.89
N GLY A 27 2.16 -38.04 -42.31
CA GLY A 27 0.88 -38.70 -42.53
C GLY A 27 0.24 -38.23 -43.83
N THR A 28 -0.01 -39.20 -44.70
CA THR A 28 -0.34 -39.14 -46.13
C THR A 28 -1.69 -38.46 -46.43
N GLU A 29 -1.73 -37.81 -47.59
CA GLU A 29 -2.85 -37.12 -48.23
C GLU A 29 -4.09 -38.00 -48.46
N THR A 30 -5.31 -37.42 -48.43
CA THR A 30 -6.36 -37.59 -49.45
C THR A 30 -7.48 -36.54 -49.28
N SER A 31 -7.87 -35.99 -50.42
CA SER A 31 -8.76 -34.87 -50.74
C SER A 31 -10.26 -35.07 -50.42
N ALA A 32 -10.96 -34.00 -50.02
CA ALA A 32 -12.28 -33.63 -50.57
C ALA A 32 -12.68 -32.19 -50.19
N ASN A 33 -13.12 -31.46 -51.21
CA ASN A 33 -13.66 -30.10 -51.25
C ASN A 33 -15.03 -29.97 -50.55
N ASP A 34 -15.24 -28.94 -49.73
CA ASP A 34 -16.52 -28.22 -49.68
C ASP A 34 -16.35 -26.78 -49.15
N THR A 35 -17.02 -25.84 -49.81
CA THR A 35 -17.05 -24.40 -49.52
C THR A 35 -18.47 -24.05 -49.11
N GLU A 36 -18.69 -23.61 -47.87
CA GLU A 36 -19.65 -22.54 -47.55
C GLU A 36 -19.52 -22.07 -46.07
N THR A 37 -19.24 -20.77 -45.94
CA THR A 37 -19.98 -19.78 -45.15
C THR A 37 -20.07 -19.87 -43.61
N THR A 38 -19.75 -18.72 -43.01
CA THR A 38 -20.06 -18.20 -41.66
C THR A 38 -19.23 -18.68 -40.47
N GLY A 39 -18.30 -17.81 -40.06
CA GLY A 39 -17.66 -17.83 -38.75
C GLY A 39 -16.95 -16.50 -38.56
N SER A 40 -17.65 -15.54 -37.96
CA SER A 40 -17.11 -14.24 -37.57
C SER A 40 -16.13 -14.47 -36.43
N ASP A 41 -14.88 -14.80 -36.74
CA ASP A 41 -13.82 -14.85 -35.73
C ASP A 41 -13.43 -13.43 -35.39
N GLY A 42 -14.17 -12.90 -34.41
CA GLY A 42 -13.75 -11.78 -33.61
C GLY A 42 -12.35 -12.07 -33.11
N GLY A 43 -11.38 -11.34 -33.67
CA GLY A 43 -10.13 -11.04 -33.00
C GLY A 43 -10.47 -10.25 -31.74
N GLY A 44 -10.99 -10.96 -30.74
CA GLY A 44 -10.97 -10.51 -29.37
C GLY A 44 -9.50 -10.40 -29.03
N THR A 45 -9.01 -9.18 -29.05
CA THR A 45 -7.85 -8.77 -28.26
C THR A 45 -8.07 -9.37 -26.88
N MET A 46 -7.41 -10.47 -26.57
CA MET A 46 -7.27 -10.91 -25.19
C MET A 46 -6.45 -9.81 -24.54
N ASP A 47 -7.16 -8.85 -23.95
CA ASP A 47 -6.63 -7.98 -22.93
C ASP A 47 -6.02 -8.92 -21.89
N SER A 48 -4.70 -9.04 -21.93
CA SER A 48 -3.97 -9.89 -21.02
C SER A 48 -4.10 -9.21 -19.68
N ALA A 49 -5.14 -9.56 -18.92
CA ALA A 49 -5.42 -8.96 -17.63
C ALA A 49 -4.12 -9.02 -16.81
N GLU A 50 -3.48 -7.88 -16.64
CA GLU A 50 -2.25 -7.76 -15.89
C GLU A 50 -2.55 -8.31 -14.48
N SER A 51 -1.86 -9.37 -14.09
CA SER A 51 -2.08 -9.98 -12.78
C SER A 51 -1.82 -8.96 -11.68
N THR A 52 -2.67 -8.87 -10.67
CA THR A 52 -2.50 -7.93 -9.56
C THR A 52 -1.94 -8.61 -8.32
N GLY A 53 -1.28 -7.85 -7.45
CA GLY A 53 -1.07 -8.18 -6.05
C GLY A 53 -1.73 -7.14 -5.15
N THR A 54 -1.51 -7.24 -3.84
CA THR A 54 -2.07 -6.36 -2.82
C THR A 54 -0.96 -5.59 -2.12
N VAL A 55 -1.13 -4.28 -1.95
CA VAL A 55 -0.27 -3.45 -1.09
C VAL A 55 -1.07 -2.97 0.09
N ASN A 56 -0.71 -3.38 1.30
CA ASN A 56 -1.24 -2.82 2.54
C ASN A 56 -0.40 -1.58 2.89
N PHE A 57 -1.03 -0.41 2.86
CA PHE A 57 -0.30 0.85 3.00
C PHE A 57 -0.46 1.41 4.41
N TYR A 58 0.64 1.44 5.15
CA TYR A 58 0.71 1.91 6.51
C TYR A 58 1.34 3.30 6.59
N VAL A 59 0.91 4.09 7.56
CA VAL A 59 1.54 5.38 7.90
C VAL A 59 2.12 5.30 9.30
N SER A 60 3.37 5.73 9.47
CA SER A 60 4.09 5.87 10.74
C SER A 60 4.74 7.25 10.85
N ASP A 61 5.25 7.59 12.04
CA ASP A 61 6.04 8.80 12.26
C ASP A 61 7.39 8.51 12.92
N LYS A 62 8.46 9.07 12.36
CA LYS A 62 9.76 9.15 13.00
C LYS A 62 9.79 10.36 13.95
N PRO A 63 10.20 10.16 15.22
CA PRO A 63 10.32 11.24 16.19
C PRO A 63 11.14 12.42 15.64
N GLY A 64 10.50 13.57 15.48
CA GLY A 64 11.09 14.82 15.00
C GLY A 64 10.81 15.94 15.99
N ALA A 65 10.19 17.01 15.52
CA ALA A 65 9.62 18.06 16.36
C ALA A 65 8.20 17.71 16.86
N LEU A 66 7.85 16.42 16.89
CA LEU A 66 6.50 15.96 17.22
C LEU A 66 6.15 16.23 18.70
N ASP A 67 7.15 16.27 19.58
CA ASP A 67 6.99 16.56 21.02
C ASP A 67 6.39 17.96 21.28
N ASP A 68 6.48 18.88 20.31
CA ASP A 68 5.86 20.21 20.41
C ASP A 68 4.34 20.15 20.22
N PHE A 69 3.82 19.06 19.66
CA PHE A 69 2.43 18.87 19.32
C PHE A 69 1.70 18.05 20.37
N ARG A 70 0.51 18.52 20.75
CA ARG A 70 -0.49 17.72 21.45
C ARG A 70 -1.18 16.74 20.51
N SER A 71 -1.42 17.17 19.27
CA SER A 71 -1.95 16.35 18.18
C SER A 71 -1.48 16.89 16.85
N LEU A 72 -1.25 15.99 15.89
CA LEU A 72 -0.89 16.34 14.53
C LEU A 72 -1.67 15.46 13.57
N ASN A 73 -2.82 15.98 13.14
CA ASN A 73 -3.73 15.27 12.25
C ASN A 73 -3.34 15.53 10.79
N VAL A 74 -3.16 14.45 10.03
CA VAL A 74 -2.86 14.47 8.60
C VAL A 74 -3.96 13.75 7.85
N THR A 75 -4.55 14.44 6.88
CA THR A 75 -5.60 13.88 6.02
C THR A 75 -5.00 13.49 4.67
N VAL A 76 -5.00 12.20 4.38
CA VAL A 76 -4.52 11.63 3.12
C VAL A 76 -5.72 11.38 2.21
N SER A 77 -5.63 11.85 0.97
CA SER A 77 -6.71 11.78 -0.03
C SER A 77 -6.47 10.68 -1.07
N ARG A 78 -5.20 10.47 -1.46
CA ARG A 78 -4.77 9.45 -2.42
C ARG A 78 -3.39 8.91 -2.11
N VAL A 79 -3.14 7.69 -2.57
CA VAL A 79 -1.83 7.05 -2.60
C VAL A 79 -1.48 6.73 -4.06
N GLY A 80 -0.22 6.93 -4.44
CA GLY A 80 0.27 6.66 -5.79
C GLY A 80 1.54 5.83 -5.80
N PHE A 81 1.68 4.98 -6.82
CA PHE A 81 2.85 4.14 -7.05
C PHE A 81 3.34 4.32 -8.48
N GLU A 82 4.65 4.56 -8.64
CA GLU A 82 5.30 4.68 -9.94
C GLU A 82 5.97 3.37 -10.30
N ARG A 83 5.55 2.73 -11.40
CA ARG A 83 6.21 1.53 -11.90
C ARG A 83 7.60 1.90 -12.43
N THR A 84 8.62 1.15 -12.05
CA THR A 84 9.91 1.23 -12.74
C THR A 84 9.72 0.64 -14.13
N ALA A 85 10.18 1.34 -15.18
CA ALA A 85 10.08 0.83 -16.54
C ALA A 85 10.73 -0.56 -16.63
N THR A 86 9.92 -1.60 -16.81
CA THR A 86 10.41 -2.92 -17.21
C THR A 86 10.71 -2.82 -18.70
N THR A 87 11.95 -3.13 -19.11
CA THR A 87 12.28 -3.30 -20.52
C THR A 87 11.59 -4.56 -21.05
N MET A 88 10.29 -4.49 -21.29
CA MET A 88 9.51 -5.48 -22.02
C MET A 88 8.68 -4.73 -23.06
N ALA A 89 9.15 -4.83 -24.31
CA ALA A 89 8.49 -4.47 -25.56
C ALA A 89 7.56 -3.24 -25.53
N ALA A 90 8.10 -2.10 -25.98
CA ALA A 90 7.30 -1.03 -26.57
C ALA A 90 6.48 -1.59 -27.75
N ASN A 91 5.29 -2.08 -27.46
CA ASN A 91 4.20 -2.15 -28.40
C ASN A 91 2.94 -1.72 -27.69
N ASP A 92 2.84 -0.42 -27.38
CA ASP A 92 1.58 0.24 -27.66
C ASP A 92 1.80 1.73 -27.93
N THR A 93 1.14 2.18 -28.98
CA THR A 93 1.03 3.57 -29.38
C THR A 93 -0.08 4.19 -28.52
N THR A 94 0.00 5.50 -28.27
CA THR A 94 -1.08 6.34 -27.68
C THR A 94 -1.42 6.15 -26.20
N ALA A 95 -0.84 7.00 -25.35
CA ALA A 95 -1.61 8.04 -24.65
C ALA A 95 -0.65 9.07 -24.05
N ALA A 96 -0.39 10.14 -24.81
CA ALA A 96 0.06 11.39 -24.24
C ALA A 96 -1.09 11.94 -23.38
N ASN A 97 -0.93 11.87 -22.05
CA ASN A 97 -1.62 12.79 -21.16
C ASN A 97 -0.55 13.65 -20.50
N GLU A 98 -0.24 14.76 -21.18
CA GLU A 98 0.56 15.85 -20.65
C GLU A 98 -0.24 16.48 -19.51
N SER A 99 0.19 16.28 -18.26
CA SER A 99 -0.29 17.09 -17.13
C SER A 99 0.87 17.37 -16.18
N ASP A 100 1.52 18.50 -16.44
CA ASP A 100 2.29 19.38 -15.57
C ASP A 100 3.19 18.77 -14.47
N GLY A 101 4.49 18.68 -14.79
CA GLY A 101 5.56 18.92 -13.81
C GLY A 101 6.48 17.74 -13.48
N ASP A 102 7.54 17.59 -14.29
CA ASP A 102 8.90 17.17 -13.88
C ASP A 102 9.08 15.83 -13.13
N ASP A 103 9.37 14.76 -13.88
CA ASP A 103 10.57 13.90 -13.75
C ASP A 103 10.49 12.82 -14.86
N GLY A 104 11.52 12.72 -15.71
CA GLY A 104 11.52 11.93 -16.94
C GLY A 104 11.63 10.42 -16.74
N THR A 105 10.72 9.83 -15.96
CA THR A 105 10.62 8.38 -15.79
C THR A 105 9.49 7.83 -16.66
N THR A 106 9.85 6.94 -17.59
CA THR A 106 8.95 6.26 -18.55
C THR A 106 8.07 5.19 -17.88
N GLY A 107 7.78 5.35 -16.58
CA GLY A 107 7.00 4.45 -15.74
C GLY A 107 5.55 4.89 -15.68
N GLY A 108 4.61 3.94 -15.84
CA GLY A 108 3.19 4.23 -15.64
C GLY A 108 2.88 4.52 -14.17
N TRP A 109 2.14 5.61 -13.93
CA TRP A 109 1.57 5.98 -12.63
C TRP A 109 0.28 5.20 -12.36
N VAL A 110 0.12 4.68 -11.15
CA VAL A 110 -1.17 4.18 -10.64
C VAL A 110 -1.52 4.88 -9.33
N GLU A 111 -2.73 5.41 -9.23
CA GLU A 111 -3.21 6.16 -8.06
C GLU A 111 -4.53 5.59 -7.53
N TYR A 112 -4.68 5.61 -6.20
CA TYR A 112 -5.81 5.07 -5.47
C TYR A 112 -6.34 6.12 -4.50
N ALA A 113 -7.66 6.30 -4.44
CA ALA A 113 -8.29 7.15 -3.43
C ALA A 113 -8.35 6.43 -2.08
N VAL A 114 -8.19 7.19 -0.99
CA VAL A 114 -8.25 6.67 0.41
C VAL A 114 -9.33 7.36 1.24
N ASN A 115 -10.37 7.87 0.57
CA ASN A 115 -11.56 8.47 1.20
C ASN A 115 -11.27 9.59 2.21
N ASP A 116 -10.22 10.40 1.99
CA ASP A 116 -9.81 11.48 2.90
C ASP A 116 -9.61 11.01 4.36
N THR A 117 -8.93 9.87 4.52
CA THR A 117 -8.66 9.30 5.84
C THR A 117 -7.70 10.18 6.63
N THR A 118 -8.08 10.49 7.88
CA THR A 118 -7.28 11.32 8.79
C THR A 118 -6.63 10.47 9.87
N VAL A 119 -5.33 10.64 10.07
CA VAL A 119 -4.53 9.97 11.10
C VAL A 119 -3.86 10.99 12.01
N ASP A 120 -3.75 10.69 13.31
CA ASP A 120 -3.00 11.51 14.28
C ASP A 120 -1.60 10.93 14.47
N LEU A 121 -0.60 11.61 13.91
CA LEU A 121 0.80 11.15 13.91
C LEU A 121 1.39 11.03 15.32
N THR A 122 0.86 11.77 16.30
CA THR A 122 1.33 11.67 17.69
C THR A 122 1.09 10.29 18.32
N ARG A 123 0.22 9.47 17.71
CA ARG A 123 -0.05 8.09 18.11
C ARG A 123 0.78 7.06 17.34
N LEU A 124 1.52 7.47 16.30
CA LEU A 124 2.16 6.58 15.33
C LEU A 124 3.69 6.62 15.43
N VAL A 125 4.23 6.92 16.61
CA VAL A 125 5.67 7.12 16.78
C VAL A 125 6.40 5.77 16.81
N GLY A 126 7.48 5.68 16.03
CA GLY A 126 8.35 4.50 16.00
C GLY A 126 7.75 3.39 15.14
N ASP A 127 7.64 2.17 15.70
CA ASP A 127 7.07 1.02 14.99
C ASP A 127 5.53 1.06 14.96
N ASN A 128 4.90 1.99 15.70
CA ASN A 128 3.46 2.18 15.67
C ASN A 128 3.01 2.69 14.30
N ALA A 129 2.10 1.98 13.64
CA ALA A 129 1.58 2.40 12.35
C ALA A 129 0.08 2.15 12.22
N THR A 130 -0.59 2.96 11.43
CA THR A 130 -2.01 2.77 11.09
C THR A 130 -2.13 2.34 9.63
N LEU A 131 -2.86 1.26 9.39
CA LEU A 131 -3.26 0.86 8.04
C LEU A 131 -4.18 1.94 7.46
N LEU A 132 -3.76 2.55 6.36
CA LEU A 132 -4.56 3.55 5.67
C LEU A 132 -5.59 2.87 4.76
N ASP A 133 -5.13 1.95 3.92
CA ASP A 133 -5.97 1.11 3.04
C ASP A 133 -5.14 -0.04 2.43
N SER A 134 -5.81 -0.97 1.76
CA SER A 134 -5.21 -2.07 1.00
C SER A 134 -5.56 -1.94 -0.48
N PHE A 135 -4.55 -1.86 -1.35
CA PHE A 135 -4.75 -1.61 -2.78
C PHE A 135 -4.43 -2.83 -3.64
N ALA A 136 -5.33 -3.15 -4.58
CA ALA A 136 -5.00 -4.06 -5.67
C ALA A 136 -4.14 -3.32 -6.71
N VAL A 137 -2.86 -3.67 -6.78
CA VAL A 137 -1.89 -3.03 -7.68
C VAL A 137 -1.42 -4.01 -8.76
N PRO A 138 -1.15 -3.57 -10.00
CA PRO A 138 -0.55 -4.42 -11.01
C PRO A 138 0.74 -5.06 -10.51
N ASN A 139 1.01 -6.31 -10.86
CA ASN A 139 2.28 -6.92 -10.50
C ASN A 139 3.44 -6.20 -11.22
N GLY A 140 4.57 -6.09 -10.54
CA GLY A 140 5.76 -5.44 -11.07
C GLY A 140 6.61 -4.75 -10.03
N SER A 141 7.65 -4.07 -10.51
CA SER A 141 8.56 -3.29 -9.68
C SER A 141 8.18 -1.81 -9.70
N TYR A 142 8.32 -1.18 -8.55
CA TYR A 142 7.99 0.21 -8.30
C TYR A 142 9.22 0.94 -7.79
N GLY A 143 9.34 2.23 -8.14
CA GLY A 143 10.50 3.05 -7.78
C GLY A 143 10.17 4.24 -6.88
N LYS A 144 8.91 4.70 -6.90
CA LYS A 144 8.44 5.83 -6.11
C LYS A 144 7.04 5.60 -5.57
N VAL A 145 6.79 6.21 -4.42
CA VAL A 145 5.52 6.14 -3.68
C VAL A 145 5.12 7.55 -3.27
N PHE A 146 3.83 7.84 -3.35
CA PHE A 146 3.26 9.17 -3.09
C PHE A 146 2.08 9.08 -2.14
N ALA A 147 2.00 10.03 -1.22
CA ALA A 147 0.80 10.29 -0.44
C ALA A 147 0.34 11.73 -0.72
N TYR A 148 -0.86 11.86 -1.29
CA TYR A 148 -1.51 13.16 -1.50
C TYR A 148 -2.22 13.57 -0.23
N VAL A 149 -1.72 14.64 0.39
CA VAL A 149 -2.25 15.14 1.66
C VAL A 149 -3.11 16.35 1.38
N SER A 150 -4.39 16.26 1.70
CA SER A 150 -5.35 17.34 1.51
C SER A 150 -5.27 18.37 2.64
N GLU A 151 -4.97 17.92 3.86
CA GLU A 151 -4.97 18.78 5.03
C GLU A 151 -3.96 18.33 6.11
N VAL A 152 -3.38 19.30 6.82
CA VAL A 152 -2.58 19.05 8.03
C VAL A 152 -2.94 20.05 9.11
N ASN A 153 -3.42 19.53 10.24
CA ASN A 153 -3.88 20.29 11.39
C ASN A 153 -3.08 19.91 12.64
N GLY A 154 -2.18 20.80 13.04
CA GLY A 154 -1.41 20.67 14.27
C GLY A 154 -2.01 21.48 15.42
N THR A 155 -2.06 20.88 16.60
CA THR A 155 -2.30 21.59 17.87
C THR A 155 -1.06 21.46 18.73
N LEU A 156 -0.44 22.57 19.12
CA LEU A 156 0.73 22.58 19.99
C LEU A 156 0.37 22.19 21.42
N THR A 157 1.38 21.86 22.22
CA THR A 157 1.22 21.49 23.64
C THR A 157 0.56 22.59 24.48
N ASP A 158 0.75 23.87 24.13
CA ASP A 158 0.07 25.02 24.74
C ASP A 158 -1.42 25.17 24.32
N GLY A 159 -1.89 24.35 23.39
CA GLY A 159 -3.25 24.33 22.86
C GLY A 159 -3.48 25.23 21.65
N THR A 160 -2.47 25.93 21.15
CA THR A 160 -2.60 26.79 19.96
C THR A 160 -2.59 25.97 18.67
N SER A 161 -3.35 26.41 17.67
CA SER A 161 -3.32 25.80 16.35
C SER A 161 -2.10 26.25 15.57
N GLN A 162 -1.37 25.29 15.01
CA GLN A 162 -0.17 25.53 14.23
C GLN A 162 -0.31 24.96 12.83
N ARG A 163 -0.07 25.82 11.83
CA ARG A 163 -0.02 25.37 10.44
C ARG A 163 1.31 24.67 10.18
N VAL A 164 1.23 23.45 9.68
CA VAL A 164 2.38 22.69 9.17
C VAL A 164 2.41 22.80 7.66
N LYS A 165 3.58 23.11 7.10
CA LYS A 165 3.77 23.33 5.67
C LYS A 165 4.04 22.01 4.97
N LEU A 166 3.30 21.77 3.89
CA LEU A 166 3.66 20.80 2.85
C LEU A 166 4.17 21.58 1.63
N PRO A 167 5.45 21.47 1.27
CA PRO A 167 6.04 22.26 0.18
C PRO A 167 5.37 22.01 -1.17
N SER A 168 5.08 20.74 -1.47
CA SER A 168 4.67 20.22 -2.78
C SER A 168 3.21 19.76 -2.87
N GLY A 169 2.40 19.92 -1.82
CA GLY A 169 1.01 19.41 -1.77
C GLY A 169 0.88 17.87 -1.78
N LYS A 170 1.98 17.14 -2.01
CA LYS A 170 2.11 15.69 -1.88
C LYS A 170 3.44 15.34 -1.24
N LEU A 171 3.49 14.24 -0.50
CA LEU A 171 4.70 13.65 0.03
C LEU A 171 5.19 12.60 -0.97
N GLN A 172 6.45 12.69 -1.38
CA GLN A 172 7.06 11.80 -2.36
C GLN A 172 8.24 11.06 -1.75
N LEU A 173 8.25 9.76 -1.95
CA LEU A 173 9.26 8.86 -1.43
C LEU A 173 9.85 8.04 -2.58
N ASN A 174 11.18 8.08 -2.74
CA ASN A 174 11.89 7.19 -3.65
C ASN A 174 12.23 5.90 -2.90
N SER A 175 11.41 4.86 -3.06
CA SER A 175 11.62 3.55 -2.43
C SER A 175 11.27 2.46 -3.42
N GLN A 176 12.21 1.53 -3.62
CA GLN A 176 12.06 0.45 -4.58
C GLN A 176 11.47 -0.78 -3.91
N PHE A 177 10.40 -1.32 -4.49
CA PHE A 177 9.80 -2.58 -4.04
C PHE A 177 9.17 -3.32 -5.22
N THR A 178 8.81 -4.59 -5.01
CA THR A 178 8.17 -5.42 -6.04
C THR A 178 6.91 -6.04 -5.47
N VAL A 179 5.88 -6.14 -6.29
CA VAL A 179 4.62 -6.82 -5.98
C VAL A 179 4.44 -7.96 -6.96
N GLY A 180 4.42 -9.19 -6.46
CA GLY A 180 4.11 -10.39 -7.24
C GLY A 180 2.62 -10.55 -7.53
N ALA A 181 2.30 -11.45 -8.46
CA ALA A 181 0.91 -11.82 -8.74
C ALA A 181 0.30 -12.56 -7.54
N ASN A 182 -0.85 -12.09 -7.05
CA ASN A 182 -1.54 -12.60 -5.86
C ASN A 182 -0.69 -12.57 -4.58
N GLU A 183 0.35 -11.73 -4.54
CA GLU A 183 1.17 -11.50 -3.36
C GLU A 183 0.62 -10.31 -2.58
N SER A 184 0.71 -10.36 -1.25
CA SER A 184 0.44 -9.21 -0.37
C SER A 184 1.75 -8.67 0.19
N VAL A 185 1.93 -7.35 0.09
CA VAL A 185 3.12 -6.65 0.58
C VAL A 185 2.68 -5.53 1.51
N ASP A 186 3.27 -5.48 2.70
CA ASP A 186 3.09 -4.35 3.61
C ASP A 186 4.09 -3.26 3.26
N PHE A 187 3.64 -2.03 3.11
CA PHE A 187 4.48 -0.87 2.84
C PHE A 187 4.25 0.19 3.91
N VAL A 188 5.29 0.52 4.67
CA VAL A 188 5.25 1.61 5.65
C VAL A 188 5.72 2.89 4.98
N PHE A 189 4.89 3.93 5.06
CA PHE A 189 5.21 5.30 4.66
C PHE A 189 5.41 6.16 5.91
N ASP A 190 6.68 6.30 6.28
CA ASP A 190 7.08 7.06 7.46
C ASP A 190 7.21 8.56 7.13
N VAL A 191 6.67 9.39 8.01
CA VAL A 191 6.76 10.84 7.92
C VAL A 191 7.44 11.43 9.15
N GLN A 192 7.90 12.67 9.02
CA GLN A 192 8.50 13.39 10.11
C GLN A 192 8.17 14.87 10.01
N VAL A 193 7.76 15.45 11.14
CA VAL A 193 7.64 16.90 11.29
C VAL A 193 8.94 17.53 11.78
N HIS A 194 9.35 18.63 11.18
CA HIS A 194 10.53 19.41 11.58
C HIS A 194 10.20 20.88 11.79
N GLU A 195 10.82 21.49 12.80
CA GLU A 195 10.86 22.95 12.90
C GLU A 195 11.83 23.54 11.86
N ALA A 196 11.34 24.45 11.04
CA ALA A 196 12.10 25.15 10.01
C ALA A 196 12.95 26.27 10.64
N GLY A 197 14.11 25.90 11.19
CA GLY A 197 15.00 26.84 11.86
C GLY A 197 14.32 27.51 13.06
N LYS A 198 14.67 28.78 13.35
CA LYS A 198 14.08 29.55 14.48
C LYS A 198 12.83 30.34 14.09
N SER A 199 12.09 29.85 13.10
CA SER A 199 10.98 30.61 12.52
C SER A 199 9.62 30.31 13.17
N GLY A 200 9.53 29.29 14.03
CA GLY A 200 8.26 28.77 14.55
C GLY A 200 7.38 28.12 13.49
N LYS A 201 7.95 27.78 12.32
CA LYS A 201 7.23 27.10 11.24
C LYS A 201 7.59 25.62 11.27
N TYR A 202 6.62 24.77 10.96
CA TYR A 202 6.84 23.33 10.87
C TYR A 202 6.68 22.86 9.43
N VAL A 203 7.44 21.85 9.04
CA VAL A 203 7.40 21.21 7.71
C VAL A 203 7.23 19.71 7.90
N LEU A 204 6.30 19.12 7.16
CA LEU A 204 6.13 17.67 7.10
C LEU A 204 6.87 17.11 5.88
N GLN A 205 7.65 16.05 6.07
CA GLN A 205 8.38 15.38 5.00
C GLN A 205 8.38 13.86 5.19
N PRO A 206 8.49 13.07 4.11
CA PRO A 206 8.66 11.62 4.23
C PRO A 206 10.08 11.27 4.67
N VAL A 207 10.25 10.14 5.37
CA VAL A 207 11.55 9.63 5.81
C VAL A 207 11.92 8.34 5.08
N ILE A 208 12.86 8.45 4.16
CA ILE A 208 13.25 7.32 3.29
C ILE A 208 13.79 6.13 4.08
N SER A 209 14.62 6.37 5.11
CA SER A 209 15.25 5.28 5.87
C SER A 209 14.30 4.52 6.79
N GLU A 210 13.14 5.10 7.09
CA GLU A 210 12.12 4.47 7.95
C GLU A 210 10.90 3.98 7.17
N SER A 211 10.90 4.18 5.85
CA SER A 211 9.83 3.72 4.96
C SER A 211 10.25 2.52 4.14
N GLY A 212 9.30 1.67 3.73
CA GLY A 212 9.56 0.51 2.89
C GLY A 212 8.79 -0.73 3.32
N THR A 213 9.15 -1.87 2.71
CA THR A 213 8.47 -3.15 2.90
C THR A 213 9.14 -4.06 3.93
N ASP A 214 10.25 -3.61 4.52
CA ASP A 214 11.09 -4.34 5.47
C ASP A 214 11.00 -3.75 6.89
N ARG A 215 9.92 -2.99 7.15
CA ARG A 215 9.69 -2.29 8.41
C ARG A 215 8.89 -3.14 9.40
N GLN A 216 9.17 -2.96 10.69
CA GLN A 216 8.34 -3.52 11.75
C GLN A 216 7.06 -2.68 11.87
N ILE A 217 5.96 -3.34 12.20
CA ILE A 217 4.63 -2.73 12.29
C ILE A 217 4.00 -3.17 13.61
N GLU A 218 3.66 -2.21 14.45
CA GLU A 218 2.76 -2.33 15.59
C GLU A 218 1.47 -1.59 15.24
N GLU A 219 0.41 -2.30 14.88
CA GLU A 219 -0.83 -1.66 14.43
C GLU A 219 -1.56 -0.95 15.58
N VAL A 220 -1.87 0.34 15.39
CA VAL A 220 -2.49 1.18 16.43
C VAL A 220 -3.99 1.44 16.21
N ASP A 221 -4.51 1.17 15.01
CA ASP A 221 -5.93 1.31 14.68
C ASP A 221 -6.41 0.12 13.83
N ALA A 222 -6.38 -1.10 14.39
CA ALA A 222 -7.32 -2.11 13.91
C ALA A 222 -8.71 -1.57 14.23
N LYS A 223 -9.51 -1.21 13.21
CA LYS A 223 -10.96 -1.10 13.40
C LYS A 223 -11.38 -2.40 14.07
N ALA A 224 -11.64 -2.35 15.38
CA ALA A 224 -12.46 -3.35 16.00
C ALA A 224 -13.75 -3.33 15.18
N GLU A 225 -13.95 -4.36 14.36
CA GLU A 225 -15.27 -4.77 13.93
C GLU A 225 -16.11 -4.73 15.21
N LYS A 226 -16.95 -3.70 15.34
CA LYS A 226 -17.92 -3.67 16.40
C LYS A 226 -18.88 -4.79 16.04
N ASP A 227 -18.74 -5.92 16.71
CA ASP A 227 -19.83 -6.86 16.84
C ASP A 227 -20.96 -6.11 17.56
N ASP A 228 -21.79 -5.42 16.76
CA ASP A 228 -23.07 -4.86 17.17
C ASP A 228 -24.02 -6.03 17.47
N ASP A 229 -23.89 -6.64 18.66
CA ASP A 229 -24.97 -7.45 19.24
C ASP A 229 -25.83 -6.56 20.15
N GLU A 230 -26.67 -5.74 19.51
CA GLU A 230 -27.86 -5.20 20.16
C GLU A 230 -28.96 -6.28 20.17
N SER A 231 -29.05 -7.05 21.26
CA SER A 231 -30.33 -7.67 21.66
C SER A 231 -31.03 -6.79 22.69
N THR A 232 -31.94 -5.98 22.16
CA THR A 232 -33.04 -5.27 22.82
C THR A 232 -33.69 -6.04 23.98
N GLY A 233 -33.97 -5.33 25.07
CA GLY A 233 -34.51 -5.89 26.31
C GLY A 233 -36.02 -6.18 26.32
N ASN A 234 -36.49 -6.66 27.48
CA ASN A 234 -37.81 -6.31 27.99
C ASN A 234 -37.83 -6.36 29.53
N GLU A 235 -38.47 -5.36 30.11
CA GLU A 235 -38.72 -5.17 31.53
C GLU A 235 -39.95 -5.95 32.04
N ALA A 236 -39.91 -6.22 33.36
CA ALA A 236 -41.02 -6.22 34.33
C ALA A 236 -41.96 -7.45 34.49
N THR A 237 -41.94 -8.04 35.70
CA THR A 237 -43.05 -8.01 36.71
C THR A 237 -43.29 -9.32 37.49
N ALA A 238 -43.29 -9.18 38.84
CA ALA A 238 -43.98 -9.95 39.89
C ALA A 238 -43.56 -11.42 40.14
N THR A 239 -43.51 -12.00 41.35
CA THR A 239 -43.98 -11.65 42.70
C THR A 239 -43.37 -12.65 43.71
N GLU A 240 -43.37 -12.25 44.97
CA GLU A 240 -42.96 -12.95 46.20
C GLU A 240 -43.35 -14.44 46.33
N THR A 241 -42.49 -15.27 46.95
CA THR A 241 -42.88 -16.11 48.11
C THR A 241 -41.68 -16.67 48.90
N THR A 242 -41.69 -16.36 50.20
CA THR A 242 -40.98 -16.93 51.36
C THR A 242 -40.90 -18.46 51.41
N THR A 243 -39.83 -19.05 51.99
CA THR A 243 -39.88 -19.98 53.17
C THR A 243 -38.52 -20.61 53.55
N ASN A 244 -38.13 -20.31 54.81
CA ASN A 244 -37.34 -21.03 55.84
C ASN A 244 -35.90 -21.54 55.68
N GLU A 245 -35.03 -20.94 56.50
CA GLU A 245 -34.38 -21.48 57.72
C GLU A 245 -33.96 -22.97 57.83
N THR A 246 -32.66 -23.11 58.17
CA THR A 246 -32.06 -23.91 59.26
C THR A 246 -31.89 -25.43 59.09
N ALA A 247 -30.63 -25.85 58.88
CA ALA A 247 -29.81 -26.61 59.84
C ALA A 247 -28.38 -26.82 59.29
#